data_AF-A0A2M8L1P5-F1
#
_entry.id   AF-A0A2M8L1P5-F1
#
_cell.length_a   1.000
_cell.length_b   1.000
_cell.length_c   1.000
_cell.angle_alpha   90.00
_cell.angle_beta   90.00
_cell.angle_gamma   90.00
#
_symmetry.space_group_name_H-M   'P 1'
#
loop_
_entity.id
_entity.type
_entity.pdbx_description
1 polymer ?
#
loop_
_entity_poly.entity_id
_entity_poly.type
_entity_poly.pdbx_seq_one_letter_code
_entity_poly.pdbx_strand_id
1 'polypeptide(L)'
;PSWRVFNIEEMNPSLKFAITTIPQLATLQEQSGNSATSTANLTNIHWATYWAEAVNIKSKHQKEAFKFLEYLSSKEAMEKMFTAASQTRSFGEIYPRISLANKISTNPKIKPFISVASEAESGYLSSRTWDDGLNYELSKYFLDAINSIALNGADPNASMINLRAGINQIIGKYKLK
;
A
#
# COMPACT_ATOMS: atom_id res chain seq x y z
N PRO A 1 -0.26 4.92 3.43
CA PRO A 1 -0.42 3.88 4.48
C PRO A 1 -1.48 4.27 5.52
N SER A 2 -2.22 3.28 6.06
CA SER A 2 -3.37 3.51 6.96
C SER A 2 -3.01 4.24 8.26
N TRP A 3 -1.80 4.04 8.81
CA TRP A 3 -1.37 4.68 10.05
C TRP A 3 -1.20 6.21 9.95
N ARG A 4 -1.24 6.80 8.75
CA ARG A 4 -1.20 8.27 8.59
C ARG A 4 -2.42 8.97 9.18
N VAL A 5 -3.52 8.23 9.36
CA VAL A 5 -4.70 8.70 10.07
C VAL A 5 -4.34 9.23 11.45
N PHE A 6 -3.45 8.54 12.17
CA PHE A 6 -3.03 8.98 13.51
C PHE A 6 -2.24 10.29 13.47
N ASN A 7 -1.43 10.53 12.44
CA ASN A 7 -0.70 11.79 12.29
C ASN A 7 -1.65 12.95 12.03
N ILE A 8 -2.68 12.75 11.20
CA ILE A 8 -3.69 13.77 10.92
C ILE A 8 -4.45 14.15 12.20
N GLU A 9 -4.84 13.14 12.98
CA GLU A 9 -5.55 13.32 14.24
C GLU A 9 -4.68 14.00 15.31
N GLU A 10 -3.40 13.64 15.38
CA GLU A 10 -2.44 14.28 16.30
C GLU A 10 -2.19 15.74 15.92
N MET A 11 -2.04 16.05 14.63
CA MET A 11 -1.81 17.40 14.15
C MET A 11 -3.03 18.31 14.34
N ASN A 12 -4.24 17.78 14.15
CA ASN A 12 -5.47 18.53 14.37
C ASN A 12 -6.61 17.61 14.83
N PRO A 13 -6.81 17.44 16.15
CA PRO A 13 -7.86 16.58 16.70
C PRO A 13 -9.28 17.04 16.36
N SER A 14 -9.45 18.32 16.02
CA SER A 14 -10.76 18.91 15.69
C SER A 14 -11.12 18.80 14.20
N LEU A 15 -10.17 18.38 13.35
CA LEU A 15 -10.40 18.23 11.92
C LEU A 15 -11.43 17.15 11.64
N LYS A 16 -12.52 17.54 10.97
CA LYS A 16 -13.51 16.59 10.46
C LYS A 16 -13.06 16.09 9.09
N PHE A 17 -12.79 14.80 8.99
CA PHE A 17 -12.44 14.16 7.72
C PHE A 17 -13.05 12.76 7.63
N ALA A 18 -13.13 12.26 6.41
CA ALA A 18 -13.52 10.89 6.10
C ALA A 18 -12.42 10.20 5.30
N ILE A 19 -12.44 8.88 5.31
CA ILE A 19 -11.56 8.05 4.50
C ILE A 19 -12.44 7.36 3.46
N THR A 20 -11.99 7.32 2.22
CA THR A 20 -12.71 6.67 1.12
C THR A 20 -11.73 5.91 0.23
N THR A 21 -12.26 5.05 -0.62
CA THR A 21 -11.49 4.32 -1.63
C THR A 21 -10.93 5.27 -2.70
N ILE A 22 -9.84 4.86 -3.34
CA ILE A 22 -9.20 5.64 -4.41
C ILE A 22 -10.15 5.69 -5.61
N PRO A 23 -10.41 6.89 -6.19
CA PRO A 23 -11.18 7.02 -7.42
C PRO A 23 -10.58 6.18 -8.54
N GLN A 24 -11.44 5.50 -9.29
CA GLN A 24 -11.04 4.64 -10.41
C GLN A 24 -11.15 5.39 -11.74
N LEU A 25 -10.26 5.08 -12.68
CA LEU A 25 -10.26 5.69 -14.01
C LEU A 25 -11.18 4.93 -14.96
N ALA A 26 -11.64 5.57 -16.04
CA ALA A 26 -12.33 4.84 -17.10
C ALA A 26 -11.38 3.85 -17.79
N THR A 27 -11.90 2.69 -18.17
CA THR A 27 -11.14 1.71 -18.97
C THR A 27 -10.83 2.28 -20.37
N LEU A 28 -9.69 1.90 -20.93
CA LEU A 28 -9.22 2.42 -22.23
C LEU A 28 -10.18 2.13 -23.39
N GLN A 29 -10.99 1.08 -23.30
CA GLN A 29 -11.96 0.70 -24.32
C GLN A 29 -13.13 1.70 -24.44
N GLU A 30 -13.35 2.52 -23.41
CA GLU A 30 -14.50 3.43 -23.33
C GLU A 30 -14.11 4.91 -23.31
N GLN A 31 -12.82 5.21 -23.45
CA GLN A 31 -12.38 6.57 -23.75
C GLN A 31 -12.60 6.88 -25.24
N SER A 32 -13.79 7.41 -25.57
CA SER A 32 -14.01 8.07 -26.86
C SER A 32 -13.52 9.52 -26.77
N GLY A 33 -12.29 9.79 -27.24
CA GLY A 33 -11.66 11.10 -27.16
C GLY A 33 -11.07 11.45 -25.78
N ASN A 34 -10.80 12.74 -25.52
CA ASN A 34 -10.13 13.22 -24.30
C ASN A 34 -11.06 13.34 -23.07
N SER A 35 -12.20 12.65 -23.02
CA SER A 35 -13.12 12.75 -21.88
C SER A 35 -13.85 11.43 -21.61
N ALA A 36 -13.84 11.01 -20.34
CA ALA A 36 -14.65 9.90 -19.86
C ALA A 36 -16.13 10.30 -19.88
N THR A 37 -16.99 9.43 -20.43
CA THR A 37 -18.45 9.61 -20.37
C THR A 37 -18.98 9.11 -19.02
N SER A 38 -20.15 9.58 -18.60
CA SER A 38 -20.80 9.13 -17.35
C SER A 38 -21.24 7.66 -17.37
N THR A 39 -21.09 6.96 -18.49
CA THR A 39 -21.42 5.54 -18.68
C THR A 39 -20.18 4.67 -18.76
N ALA A 40 -18.98 5.24 -18.58
CA ALA A 40 -17.74 4.51 -18.77
C ALA A 40 -17.53 3.46 -17.66
N ASN A 41 -17.22 2.22 -18.04
CA ASN A 41 -16.71 1.20 -17.15
C ASN A 41 -15.41 1.68 -16.51
N LEU A 42 -15.32 1.52 -15.19
CA LEU A 42 -14.16 1.94 -14.41
C LEU A 42 -13.18 0.80 -14.22
N THR A 43 -11.91 1.15 -14.04
CA THR A 43 -10.90 0.25 -13.51
C THR A 43 -11.29 -0.22 -12.11
N ASN A 44 -10.68 -1.29 -11.66
CA ASN A 44 -10.77 -1.74 -10.27
C ASN A 44 -9.37 -2.10 -9.78
N ILE A 45 -8.49 -1.10 -9.73
CA ILE A 45 -7.08 -1.24 -9.39
C ILE A 45 -6.86 -0.57 -8.04
N HIS A 46 -6.50 -1.37 -7.06
CA HIS A 46 -6.15 -0.93 -5.72
C HIS A 46 -4.71 -1.32 -5.40
N TRP A 47 -4.09 -0.59 -4.47
CA TRP A 47 -2.71 -0.85 -4.06
C TRP A 47 -2.64 -1.16 -2.58
N ALA A 48 -2.00 -2.28 -2.24
CA ALA A 48 -1.74 -2.70 -0.88
C ALA A 48 -0.22 -2.82 -0.65
N THR A 49 0.20 -2.39 0.52
CA THR A 49 1.53 -2.64 1.08
C THR A 49 1.36 -3.20 2.47
N TYR A 50 2.22 -4.14 2.86
CA TYR A 50 2.15 -4.79 4.16
C TYR A 50 3.51 -4.81 4.85
N TRP A 51 3.47 -4.91 6.17
CA TRP A 51 4.64 -5.30 6.96
C TRP A 51 4.66 -6.82 7.09
N ALA A 52 5.85 -7.38 7.22
CA ALA A 52 6.04 -8.80 7.45
C ALA A 52 7.05 -9.00 8.57
N GLU A 53 6.76 -9.94 9.47
CA GLU A 53 7.70 -10.38 10.48
C GLU A 53 8.54 -11.56 9.95
N ALA A 54 9.83 -11.56 10.26
CA ALA A 54 10.75 -12.61 9.85
C ALA A 54 11.65 -13.04 11.00
N VAL A 55 12.09 -14.31 10.96
CA VAL A 55 13.07 -14.86 11.90
C VAL A 55 14.47 -14.73 11.31
N ASN A 56 15.40 -14.18 12.09
CA ASN A 56 16.80 -14.07 11.68
C ASN A 56 17.44 -15.46 11.54
N ILE A 57 17.99 -15.75 10.35
CA ILE A 57 18.68 -17.01 10.02
C ILE A 57 19.94 -17.28 10.87
N LYS A 58 20.47 -16.27 11.56
CA LYS A 58 21.61 -16.41 12.48
C LYS A 58 21.21 -16.54 13.95
N SER A 59 19.91 -16.50 14.26
CA SER A 59 19.43 -16.66 15.65
C SER A 59 19.74 -18.04 16.18
N LYS A 60 20.15 -18.13 17.46
CA LYS A 60 20.30 -19.41 18.17
C LYS A 60 18.95 -20.00 18.63
N HIS A 61 17.88 -19.21 18.56
CA HIS A 61 16.53 -19.54 19.06
C HIS A 61 15.48 -19.48 17.95
N GLN A 62 15.82 -19.99 16.76
CA GLN A 62 14.91 -19.92 15.60
C GLN A 62 13.59 -20.63 15.86
N LYS A 63 13.61 -21.80 16.49
CA LYS A 63 12.41 -22.60 16.77
C LYS A 63 11.45 -21.84 17.67
N GLU A 64 11.97 -21.22 18.74
CA GLU A 64 11.20 -20.42 19.68
C GLU A 64 10.69 -19.13 19.02
N ALA A 65 11.52 -18.48 18.20
CA ALA A 65 11.11 -17.29 17.46
C ALA A 65 9.97 -17.59 16.48
N PHE A 66 10.02 -18.72 15.76
CA PHE A 66 8.92 -19.14 14.89
C PHE A 66 7.65 -19.47 15.68
N LYS A 67 7.75 -20.16 16.82
CA LYS A 67 6.59 -20.39 17.71
C LYS A 67 5.98 -19.07 18.21
N PHE A 68 6.82 -18.08 18.49
CA PHE A 68 6.34 -16.76 18.89
C PHE A 68 5.65 -16.03 17.73
N LEU A 69 6.19 -16.07 16.52
CA LEU A 69 5.51 -15.52 15.33
C LEU A 69 4.19 -16.24 15.03
N GLU A 70 4.13 -17.55 15.22
CA GLU A 70 2.88 -18.32 15.11
C GLU A 70 1.84 -17.83 16.12
N TYR A 71 2.24 -17.62 17.37
CA TYR A 71 1.38 -17.04 18.40
C TYR A 71 0.90 -15.63 18.03
N LEU A 72 1.80 -14.72 17.65
CA LEU A 72 1.46 -13.36 17.21
C LEU A 72 0.50 -13.39 16.02
N SER A 73 0.68 -14.37 15.16
CA SER A 73 -0.17 -14.57 14.00
C SER A 73 -1.53 -15.18 14.37
N SER A 74 -1.79 -15.64 15.59
CA SER A 74 -3.07 -16.23 15.99
C SER A 74 -4.20 -15.18 16.01
N LYS A 75 -5.45 -15.63 15.88
CA LYS A 75 -6.63 -14.73 15.97
C LYS A 75 -6.66 -13.98 17.31
N GLU A 76 -6.40 -14.70 18.39
CA GLU A 76 -6.42 -14.17 19.74
C GLU A 76 -5.34 -13.09 19.95
N ALA A 77 -4.10 -13.36 19.53
CA ALA A 77 -3.01 -12.39 19.69
C ALA A 77 -3.25 -11.13 18.84
N MET A 78 -3.69 -11.28 17.59
CA MET A 78 -4.05 -10.15 16.74
C MET A 78 -5.14 -9.29 17.39
N GLU A 79 -6.23 -9.90 17.88
CA GLU A 79 -7.32 -9.18 18.55
C GLU A 79 -6.86 -8.45 19.81
N LYS A 80 -5.97 -9.07 20.60
CA LYS A 80 -5.34 -8.43 21.76
C LYS A 80 -4.51 -7.23 21.35
N MET A 81 -3.65 -7.36 20.33
CA MET A 81 -2.82 -6.27 19.82
C MET A 81 -3.67 -5.11 19.28
N PHE A 82 -4.71 -5.42 18.51
CA PHE A 82 -5.63 -4.40 17.99
C PHE A 82 -6.33 -3.65 19.12
N THR A 83 -6.86 -4.38 20.11
CA THR A 83 -7.55 -3.80 21.27
C THR A 83 -6.61 -2.90 22.07
N ALA A 84 -5.40 -3.39 22.39
CA ALA A 84 -4.41 -2.63 23.14
C ALA A 84 -3.99 -1.35 22.39
N ALA A 85 -3.73 -1.44 21.09
CA ALA A 85 -3.39 -0.29 20.27
C ALA A 85 -4.54 0.73 20.18
N SER A 86 -5.79 0.27 20.15
CA SER A 86 -6.99 1.12 20.07
C SER A 86 -7.25 1.91 21.37
N GLN A 87 -6.57 1.60 22.47
CA GLN A 87 -6.67 2.40 23.70
C GLN A 87 -5.96 3.74 23.59
N THR A 88 -4.99 3.87 22.67
CA THR A 88 -4.15 5.06 22.51
C THR A 88 -4.27 5.71 21.13
N ARG A 89 -4.92 5.03 20.19
CA ARG A 89 -5.07 5.44 18.79
C ARG A 89 -6.49 5.16 18.33
N SER A 90 -6.95 5.84 17.27
CA SER A 90 -8.30 5.66 16.72
C SER A 90 -8.63 4.23 16.28
N PHE A 91 -7.62 3.40 16.01
CA PHE A 91 -7.75 1.97 15.78
C PHE A 91 -6.40 1.26 15.94
N GLY A 92 -6.44 -0.06 16.16
CA GLY A 92 -5.28 -0.93 16.16
C GLY A 92 -4.88 -1.40 14.76
N GLU A 93 -3.78 -2.14 14.68
CA GLU A 93 -3.27 -2.62 13.39
C GLU A 93 -4.30 -3.48 12.64
N ILE A 94 -4.57 -3.11 11.39
CA ILE A 94 -5.55 -3.80 10.55
C ILE A 94 -5.09 -5.25 10.36
N TYR A 95 -5.96 -6.21 10.65
CA TYR A 95 -5.61 -7.63 10.62
C TYR A 95 -5.20 -8.09 9.22
N PRO A 96 -4.11 -8.87 9.09
CA PRO A 96 -3.78 -9.54 7.82
C PRO A 96 -4.64 -10.79 7.57
N ARG A 97 -5.44 -11.24 8.56
CA ARG A 97 -6.32 -12.42 8.42
C ARG A 97 -7.69 -12.06 7.88
N ILE A 98 -8.04 -12.59 6.71
CA ILE A 98 -9.35 -12.45 6.06
C ILE A 98 -10.51 -12.80 7.02
N SER A 99 -10.37 -13.89 7.79
CA SER A 99 -11.40 -14.34 8.74
C SER A 99 -11.73 -13.33 9.87
N LEU A 100 -10.89 -12.31 10.07
CA LEU A 100 -11.10 -11.25 11.06
C LEU A 100 -11.62 -9.94 10.45
N ALA A 101 -11.71 -9.83 9.12
CA ALA A 101 -12.09 -8.60 8.43
C ALA A 101 -13.44 -8.05 8.91
N ASN A 102 -14.44 -8.92 9.06
CA ASN A 102 -15.78 -8.54 9.52
C ASN A 102 -15.81 -7.98 10.95
N LYS A 103 -14.79 -8.25 11.78
CA LYS A 103 -14.73 -7.72 13.15
C LYS A 103 -14.40 -6.23 13.20
N ILE A 104 -13.79 -5.68 12.16
CA ILE A 104 -13.31 -4.29 12.11
C ILE A 104 -13.92 -3.47 10.97
N SER A 105 -14.75 -4.08 10.11
CA SER A 105 -15.37 -3.43 8.95
C SER A 105 -16.45 -2.41 9.31
N THR A 106 -16.96 -2.41 10.54
CA THR A 106 -17.92 -1.41 11.04
C THR A 106 -17.25 -0.08 11.40
N ASN A 107 -15.93 -0.07 11.62
CA ASN A 107 -15.21 1.18 11.88
C ASN A 107 -15.10 1.98 10.57
N PRO A 108 -15.68 3.19 10.48
CA PRO A 108 -15.70 3.97 9.23
C PRO A 108 -14.32 4.39 8.74
N LYS A 109 -13.31 4.47 9.64
CA LYS A 109 -11.93 4.78 9.26
C LYS A 109 -11.17 3.55 8.73
N ILE A 110 -11.65 2.34 9.03
CA ILE A 110 -11.02 1.08 8.58
C ILE A 110 -11.71 0.54 7.33
N LYS A 111 -13.04 0.69 7.26
CA LYS A 111 -13.91 0.14 6.21
C LYS A 111 -13.36 0.33 4.79
N PRO A 112 -12.88 1.51 4.37
CA PRO A 112 -12.39 1.70 3.00
C PRO A 112 -11.16 0.86 2.65
N PHE A 113 -10.30 0.55 3.63
CA PHE A 113 -9.14 -0.31 3.40
C PHE A 113 -9.55 -1.78 3.23
N ILE A 114 -10.53 -2.23 4.03
CA ILE A 114 -11.02 -3.61 3.98
C ILE A 114 -11.85 -3.87 2.73
N SER A 115 -12.66 -2.90 2.30
CA SER A 115 -13.60 -3.07 1.17
C SER A 115 -12.94 -3.27 -0.18
N VAL A 116 -11.64 -3.00 -0.30
CA VAL A 116 -10.87 -3.12 -1.53
C VAL A 116 -9.67 -4.06 -1.40
N ALA A 117 -9.53 -4.73 -0.25
CA ALA A 117 -8.34 -5.50 0.06
C ALA A 117 -8.20 -6.75 -0.81
N SER A 118 -9.31 -7.36 -1.26
CA SER A 118 -9.32 -8.53 -2.15
C SER A 118 -8.92 -8.20 -3.58
N GLU A 119 -9.07 -6.93 -3.97
CA GLU A 119 -8.82 -6.39 -5.31
C GLU A 119 -7.50 -5.61 -5.36
N ALA A 120 -6.80 -5.50 -4.23
CA ALA A 120 -5.57 -4.75 -4.14
C ALA A 120 -4.35 -5.58 -4.57
N GLU A 121 -3.49 -4.97 -5.36
CA GLU A 121 -2.22 -5.52 -5.79
C GLU A 121 -1.06 -4.94 -4.98
N SER A 122 0.04 -5.69 -4.91
CA SER A 122 1.30 -5.25 -4.34
C SER A 122 2.41 -5.34 -5.38
N GLY A 123 3.48 -4.58 -5.17
CA GLY A 123 4.66 -4.67 -6.01
C GLY A 123 5.83 -3.86 -5.47
N TYR A 124 6.83 -3.69 -6.33
CA TYR A 124 8.14 -3.15 -5.97
C TYR A 124 8.17 -1.62 -5.76
N LEU A 125 7.02 -0.94 -5.80
CA LEU A 125 6.89 0.47 -5.43
C LEU A 125 6.52 0.68 -3.96
N SER A 126 6.62 -0.38 -3.14
CA SER A 126 6.44 -0.26 -1.69
C SER A 126 7.55 0.61 -1.12
N SER A 127 7.17 1.60 -0.30
CA SER A 127 8.11 2.50 0.39
C SER A 127 8.46 1.98 1.78
N ARG A 128 9.51 2.55 2.40
CA ARG A 128 10.01 2.17 3.75
C ARG A 128 10.48 0.71 3.83
N THR A 129 10.99 0.18 2.73
CA THR A 129 11.63 -1.14 2.64
C THR A 129 13.03 -1.17 3.22
N TRP A 130 13.71 -0.01 3.29
CA TRP A 130 15.11 0.11 3.75
C TRP A 130 16.07 -0.85 3.04
N ASP A 131 15.76 -1.15 1.78
CA ASP A 131 16.48 -2.14 0.99
C ASP A 131 17.69 -1.54 0.26
N ASP A 132 17.75 -0.21 0.12
CA ASP A 132 18.69 0.52 -0.75
C ASP A 132 18.89 -0.21 -2.11
N GLY A 133 17.80 -0.80 -2.60
CA GLY A 133 17.83 -1.85 -3.59
C GLY A 133 16.61 -1.79 -4.51
N LEU A 134 16.03 -2.94 -4.84
CA LEU A 134 14.97 -3.08 -5.84
C LEU A 134 13.86 -2.04 -5.70
N ASN A 135 13.29 -1.89 -4.51
CA ASN A 135 12.17 -0.99 -4.28
C ASN A 135 12.61 0.48 -4.34
N TYR A 136 13.73 0.80 -3.71
CA TYR A 136 14.29 2.16 -3.72
C TYR A 136 14.63 2.63 -5.14
N GLU A 137 15.37 1.81 -5.89
CA GLU A 137 15.81 2.15 -7.25
C GLU A 137 14.65 2.25 -8.23
N LEU A 138 13.68 1.32 -8.15
CA LEU A 138 12.49 1.41 -9.00
C LEU A 138 11.68 2.67 -8.69
N SER A 139 11.45 2.96 -7.39
CA SER A 139 10.70 4.15 -6.97
C SER A 139 11.35 5.44 -7.46
N LYS A 140 12.69 5.49 -7.54
CA LYS A 140 13.42 6.65 -8.06
C LYS A 140 13.08 6.95 -9.52
N TYR A 141 13.05 5.95 -10.39
CA TYR A 141 12.70 6.19 -11.80
C TYR A 141 11.28 6.73 -11.96
N PHE A 142 10.32 6.21 -11.19
CA PHE A 142 8.95 6.74 -11.19
C PHE A 142 8.90 8.16 -10.63
N LEU A 143 9.61 8.45 -9.54
CA LEU A 143 9.71 9.80 -8.97
C LEU A 143 10.26 10.80 -9.98
N ASP A 144 11.35 10.46 -10.66
CA ASP A 144 12.00 11.34 -11.63
C ASP A 144 11.06 11.64 -12.82
N ALA A 145 10.36 10.63 -13.34
CA ALA A 145 9.39 10.79 -14.43
C ALA A 145 8.17 11.62 -14.02
N ILE A 146 7.61 11.40 -12.82
CA ILE A 146 6.48 12.18 -12.32
C ILE A 146 6.89 13.63 -12.11
N ASN A 147 8.06 13.87 -11.49
CA ASN A 147 8.52 15.23 -11.21
C ASN A 147 8.90 15.98 -12.48
N SER A 148 9.52 15.31 -13.48
CA SER A 148 9.85 15.97 -14.74
C SER A 148 8.60 16.46 -15.46
N ILE A 149 7.52 15.68 -15.46
CA ILE A 149 6.25 16.06 -16.07
C ILE A 149 5.54 17.13 -15.22
N ALA A 150 5.31 16.85 -13.94
CA ALA A 150 4.43 17.65 -13.10
C ALA A 150 5.04 18.98 -12.64
N LEU A 151 6.37 19.04 -12.47
CA LEU A 151 7.05 20.23 -11.94
C LEU A 151 7.83 20.98 -13.02
N ASN A 152 8.35 20.27 -14.02
CA ASN A 152 9.24 20.87 -15.03
C ASN A 152 8.60 20.99 -16.41
N GLY A 153 7.34 20.53 -16.59
CA GLY A 153 6.62 20.61 -17.86
C GLY A 153 7.25 19.79 -18.99
N ALA A 154 8.01 18.74 -18.66
CA ALA A 154 8.59 17.85 -19.66
C ALA A 154 7.50 17.13 -20.46
N ASP A 155 7.77 16.89 -21.75
CA ASP A 155 6.88 16.10 -22.60
C ASP A 155 6.65 14.69 -22.00
N PRO A 156 5.39 14.28 -21.78
CA PRO A 156 5.10 12.98 -21.19
C PRO A 156 5.69 11.81 -21.98
N ASN A 157 5.66 11.85 -23.33
CA ASN A 157 6.17 10.74 -24.13
C ASN A 157 7.70 10.60 -23.97
N ALA A 158 8.44 11.71 -23.96
CA ALA A 158 9.87 11.71 -23.69
C ALA A 158 10.20 11.19 -22.28
N SER A 159 9.47 11.63 -21.26
CA SER A 159 9.65 11.15 -19.87
C SER A 159 9.38 9.65 -19.74
N MET A 160 8.38 9.12 -20.47
CA MET A 160 8.05 7.70 -20.48
C MET A 160 9.15 6.83 -21.14
N ILE A 161 9.89 7.35 -22.12
CA ILE A 161 11.04 6.63 -22.70
C ILE A 161 12.11 6.38 -21.62
N ASN A 162 12.46 7.41 -20.87
CA ASN A 162 13.46 7.32 -19.79
C ASN A 162 13.00 6.40 -18.67
N LEU A 163 11.73 6.53 -18.25
CA LEU A 163 11.14 5.63 -17.25
C LEU A 163 11.22 4.17 -17.70
N ARG A 164 10.83 3.87 -18.95
CA ARG A 164 10.87 2.50 -19.50
C ARG A 164 12.28 1.95 -19.54
N ALA A 165 13.26 2.76 -19.96
CA ALA A 165 14.66 2.37 -19.95
C ALA A 165 15.15 2.03 -18.54
N GLY A 166 14.81 2.86 -17.55
CA GLY A 166 15.11 2.62 -16.13
C GLY A 166 14.47 1.35 -15.60
N ILE A 167 13.18 1.12 -15.87
CA ILE A 167 12.48 -0.11 -15.49
C ILE A 167 13.18 -1.34 -16.10
N ASN A 168 13.53 -1.30 -17.39
CA ASN A 168 14.24 -2.40 -18.05
C ASN A 168 15.61 -2.68 -17.41
N GLN A 169 16.33 -1.63 -17.00
CA GLN A 169 17.59 -1.77 -16.28
C GLN A 169 17.38 -2.48 -14.93
N ILE A 170 16.34 -2.12 -14.18
CA ILE A 170 15.98 -2.78 -12.91
C ILE A 170 15.59 -4.24 -13.13
N ILE A 171 14.76 -4.53 -14.14
CA ILE A 171 14.39 -5.90 -14.51
C ILE A 171 15.65 -6.73 -14.80
N GLY A 172 16.58 -6.20 -15.59
CA GLY A 172 17.84 -6.86 -15.92
C GLY A 172 18.74 -7.08 -14.70
N LYS A 173 18.90 -6.05 -13.85
CA LYS A 173 19.76 -6.08 -12.66
C LYS A 173 19.27 -7.11 -11.63
N TYR A 174 17.97 -7.10 -11.34
CA TYR A 174 17.37 -7.95 -10.31
C TYR A 174 16.80 -9.27 -10.86
N LYS A 175 16.90 -9.49 -12.18
CA LYS A 175 16.40 -10.69 -12.88
C LYS A 175 14.92 -10.94 -12.58
N LEU A 176 14.14 -9.85 -12.60
CA LEU A 176 12.69 -9.93 -12.41
C LEU A 176 12.09 -10.71 -13.58
N LYS A 177 11.16 -11.62 -13.26
CA LYS A 177 10.46 -12.45 -14.23
C LYS A 177 9.12 -11.84 -14.62
#